data_AF-A0A3D4JBX9-F1
#
_entry.id   AF-A0A3D4JBX9-F1
#
_cell.length_a   1.000
_cell.length_b   1.000
_cell.length_c   1.000
_cell.angle_alpha   90.00
_cell.angle_beta   90.00
_cell.angle_gamma   90.00
#
_symmetry.space_group_name_H-M   'P 1'
#
loop_
_entity.id
_entity.type
_entity.pdbx_description
1 polymer ?
#
loop_
_entity_poly.entity_id
_entity_poly.type
_entity_poly.pdbx_seq_one_letter_code
_entity_poly.pdbx_strand_id
1 'polypeptide(L)' 'IYAVFVDQLGGVWIGTNNGLSRFDINTKKFFYYQHEPTIQNSLSNNSIYSIYEDASGVLWVGT' A
#
# COMPACT_ATOMS: atom_id res chain seq x y z
N ILE A 1 3.83 10.96 -5.22
CA ILE A 1 3.91 10.25 -3.91
C ILE A 1 3.10 11.09 -2.94
N TYR A 2 2.03 10.51 -2.39
CA TYR A 2 1.13 11.21 -1.46
C TYR A 2 1.30 10.75 -0.02
N ALA A 3 1.64 9.47 0.19
CA ALA A 3 1.89 8.91 1.51
C ALA A 3 3.12 7.98 1.50
N VAL A 4 3.83 7.93 2.62
CA VAL A 4 4.86 6.94 2.92
C VAL A 4 4.65 6.49 4.36
N PHE A 5 4.61 5.18 4.58
CA PHE A 5 4.37 4.57 5.89
C PHE A 5 5.29 3.37 6.10
N VAL A 6 5.77 3.15 7.31
CA VAL A 6 6.55 1.96 7.68
C VAL A 6 5.71 1.12 8.62
N ASP A 7 5.43 -0.12 8.23
CA ASP A 7 4.65 -1.06 9.05
C ASP A 7 5.46 -1.57 10.24
N GLN A 8 4.77 -2.18 11.20
CA GLN A 8 5.36 -2.75 12.42
C GLN A 8 6.39 -3.86 12.13
N LEU A 9 6.39 -4.44 10.92
CA LEU A 9 7.34 -5.45 10.46
C LEU A 9 8.53 -4.84 9.69
N GLY A 10 8.59 -3.50 9.57
CA GLY A 10 9.64 -2.78 8.85
C GLY A 10 9.46 -2.72 7.33
N GLY A 11 8.30 -3.13 6.81
CA GLY A 11 7.92 -2.96 5.41
C GLY A 11 7.56 -1.52 5.08
N VAL A 12 8.02 -1.00 3.94
CA VAL A 12 7.75 0.38 3.53
C VAL A 12 6.61 0.40 2.52
N TRP A 13 5.54 1.12 2.83
CA TRP A 13 4.37 1.30 2.01
C TRP A 13 4.34 2.72 1.42
N ILE A 14 4.03 2.84 0.14
CA ILE A 14 4.09 4.09 -0.62
C ILE A 14 2.78 4.26 -1.39
N GLY A 15 2.05 5.30 -1.03
CA GLY A 15 0.81 5.70 -1.69
C GLY A 15 1.10 6.65 -2.86
N THR A 16 0.57 6.32 -4.03
CA THR A 16 0.76 7.11 -5.26
C THR A 16 -0.58 7.43 -5.92
N ASN A 17 -0.57 8.11 -7.07
CA ASN A 17 -1.74 8.25 -7.93
C ASN A 17 -1.96 7.03 -8.84
N ASN A 18 -1.08 6.01 -8.78
CA ASN A 18 -1.09 4.85 -9.64
C ASN A 18 -1.03 3.52 -8.84
N GLY A 19 -1.63 3.53 -7.65
CA GLY A 19 -1.74 2.39 -6.74
C GLY A 19 -0.85 2.50 -5.51
N LEU A 20 -0.75 1.37 -4.81
CA LEU A 20 0.03 1.18 -3.60
C LEU A 20 1.28 0.34 -3.91
N SER A 21 2.45 0.81 -3.49
CA SER A 21 3.69 0.05 -3.58
C SER A 21 4.17 -0.38 -2.20
N ARG A 22 4.60 -1.63 -2.07
CA ARG A 22 5.30 -2.15 -0.88
C ARG A 22 6.74 -2.47 -1.24
N PHE A 23 7.69 -1.88 -0.53
CA PHE A 23 9.09 -2.24 -0.62
C PHE A 23 9.45 -3.22 0.50
N ASP A 24 9.95 -4.39 0.10
CA ASP A 24 10.56 -5.36 1.00
C ASP A 24 12.06 -5.10 1.09
N ILE A 25 12.51 -4.70 2.28
CA ILE A 25 13.90 -4.33 2.54
C ILE A 25 14.86 -5.53 2.44
N ASN A 26 14.40 -6.74 2.73
CA ASN A 26 15.22 -7.95 2.72
C ASN A 26 15.50 -8.38 1.28
N THR A 27 14.47 -8.37 0.44
CA THR A 27 14.59 -8.79 -0.96
C THR A 27 14.93 -7.64 -1.91
N LYS A 28 14.86 -6.38 -1.43
CA LYS A 28 14.99 -5.14 -2.21
C LYS A 28 14.04 -5.07 -3.40
N LYS A 29 12.85 -5.65 -3.26
CA LYS A 29 11.83 -5.70 -4.31
C LYS A 29 10.64 -4.82 -3.98
N PHE A 30 10.02 -4.31 -5.03
CA PHE A 30 8.73 -3.64 -4.96
C PHE A 30 7.63 -4.60 -5.38
N PHE A 31 6.58 -4.63 -4.58
CA PHE A 31 5.29 -5.21 -4.90
C PHE A 31 4.30 -4.09 -5.20
N TYR A 32 3.53 -4.24 -6.27
CA TYR A 32 2.60 -3.22 -6.74
C TYR A 32 1.18 -3.75 -6.64
N TYR A 33 0.30 -2.93 -6.07
CA TYR A 33 -1.13 -3.20 -5.95
C TYR A 33 -1.87 -2.08 -6.67
N GLN A 34 -2.80 -2.45 -7.54
CA GLN A 34 -3.57 -1.53 -8.37
C GLN A 34 -5.05 -1.89 -8.34
N HIS A 35 -5.89 -0.94 -8.74
CA HIS A 35 -7.29 -1.18 -9.00
C HIS A 35 -7.44 -1.96 -10.31
N GLU A 36 -8.04 -3.14 -10.23
CA GLU A 36 -8.32 -4.02 -11.36
C GLU A 36 -9.81 -4.37 -11.35
N PRO A 37 -10.65 -3.74 -12.21
CA PRO A 37 -12.11 -3.87 -12.15
C PRO A 37 -12.64 -5.30 -12.26
N THR A 38 -11.86 -6.19 -12.87
CA THR A 38 -12.22 -7.59 -13.11
C THR A 38 -11.69 -8.54 -12.02
N ILE A 39 -10.86 -8.06 -11.10
CA ILE A 39 -10.25 -8.86 -10.03
C ILE A 39 -10.89 -8.47 -8.70
N GLN A 40 -11.61 -9.43 -8.11
CA GLN A 40 -12.14 -9.29 -6.76
C GLN A 40 -11.00 -9.10 -5.75
N ASN A 41 -11.18 -8.17 -4.82
CA ASN A 41 -10.18 -7.77 -3.80
C ASN A 41 -8.94 -7.05 -4.36
N SER A 42 -9.01 -6.49 -5.57
CA SER A 42 -8.08 -5.44 -5.99
C SER A 42 -8.35 -4.13 -5.23
N LEU A 43 -7.49 -3.12 -5.38
CA LEU A 43 -7.72 -1.82 -4.74
C LEU A 43 -9.04 -1.20 -5.23
N SER A 44 -9.69 -0.40 -4.40
CA SER A 44 -10.92 0.32 -4.79
C SER A 44 -10.64 1.51 -5.73
N ASN A 45 -9.45 2.11 -5.64
CA ASN A 45 -8.96 3.20 -6.49
C ASN A 45 -7.42 3.18 -6.52
N ASN A 46 -6.82 3.81 -7.54
CA ASN A 46 -5.37 3.95 -7.66
C ASN A 46 -4.79 5.17 -6.93
N SER A 47 -5.61 6.16 -6.58
CA SER A 47 -5.16 7.32 -5.82
C SER A 47 -5.13 6.97 -4.33
N ILE A 48 -3.94 6.86 -3.76
CA ILE A 48 -3.74 6.49 -2.35
C ILE A 48 -3.21 7.71 -1.59
N TYR A 49 -4.05 8.29 -0.74
CA TYR A 49 -3.74 9.54 -0.03
C TYR A 49 -3.26 9.32 1.41
N SER A 50 -3.66 8.21 2.04
CA SER A 50 -3.28 7.91 3.41
C SER A 50 -3.08 6.41 3.62
N ILE A 51 -2.16 6.08 4.51
CA ILE A 51 -1.83 4.71 4.92
C ILE A 51 -1.68 4.73 6.44
N TYR A 52 -2.33 3.79 7.11
CA TYR A 52 -2.28 3.66 8.56
C TYR A 52 -2.32 2.18 8.92
N GLU A 53 -1.58 1.76 9.94
CA GLU A 53 -1.67 0.42 10.50
C GLU A 53 -2.23 0.53 11.91
N ASP A 54 -3.26 -0.25 12.21
CA ASP A 54 -3.81 -0.30 13.55
C ASP A 54 -3.01 -1.20 14.49
N ALA A 55 -3.35 -1.18 15.78
CA ALA A 55 -2.65 -1.96 16.80
C ALA A 55 -2.77 -3.49 16.61
N SER A 56 -3.67 -3.96 15.76
CA SER A 56 -3.80 -5.39 15.41
C SER A 56 -2.94 -5.79 14.20
N GLY A 57 -2.26 -4.83 13.56
CA GLY A 57 -1.46 -5.04 12.36
C GLY A 57 -2.26 -4.98 11.05
N VAL A 58 -3.51 -4.50 11.09
CA VAL A 58 -4.30 -4.32 9.87
C VAL A 58 -3.94 -3.00 9.22
N LEU A 59 -3.60 -3.06 7.93
CA LEU A 59 -3.28 -1.90 7.11
C LEU A 59 -4.55 -1.30 6.51
N TRP A 60 -4.83 -0.05 6.86
CA TRP A 60 -5.90 0.79 6.34
C TRP A 60 -5.36 1.72 5.26
N VAL A 61 -6.01 1.74 4.11
CA VAL A 61 -5.59 2.52 2.93
C VAL A 61 -6.73 3.45 2.52
N GLY A 62 -6.49 4.75 2.56
CA GLY A 62 -7.45 5.77 2.17
C GLY A 62 -7.28 6.17 0.70
N THR A 63 -8.38 6.07 -0.06
CA THR A 63 -8.47 6.45 -1.47
C THR A 63 -9.41 7.60 -1.76
#